data_AF-A0A239HBU8-F1
#
_entry.id   AF-A0A239HBU8-F1
#
_cell.length_a   1.000
_cell.length_b   1.000
_cell.length_c   1.000
_cell.angle_alpha   90.00
_cell.angle_beta   90.00
_cell.angle_gamma   90.00
#
_symmetry.space_group_name_H-M   'P 1'
#
loop_
_entity.id
_entity.type
_entity.pdbx_description
1 polymer ?
#
loop_
_entity_poly.entity_id
_entity_poly.type
_entity_poly.pdbx_seq_one_letter_code
_entity_poly.pdbx_strand_id
1 'polypeptide(L)'
;MRHLIFAIIFNSAFSCSSANSGCSSPESSVMGKIIDESIQIPSTDLCELNEQSIETITDKLISQPEEIIKSVDLDPNYEECLLEMTNKLFDVNSISESKLKAIAALASKSDGFLTEYLFESIASLFDSNLEELLNFILANPKSYMYQLVVDGLGMRIAFYGEDKDKLEADAIVSLNKESHIELVGQIFGDVNPDKFD
;
A
#
# COMPACT_ATOMS: atom_id res chain seq x y z
N MET A 1 -3.06 19.92 -29.53
CA MET A 1 -2.22 20.08 -28.33
C MET A 1 -1.21 18.94 -28.32
N ARG A 2 0.06 19.27 -28.06
CA ARG A 2 1.21 18.36 -28.14
C ARG A 2 1.24 17.45 -26.92
N HIS A 3 1.39 16.15 -27.09
CA HIS A 3 1.94 15.29 -26.04
C HIS A 3 3.35 14.88 -26.43
N LEU A 4 4.28 15.36 -25.61
CA LEU A 4 5.71 15.14 -25.67
C LEU A 4 5.98 13.87 -24.87
N ILE A 5 6.42 12.79 -25.50
CA ILE A 5 6.92 11.61 -24.78
C ILE A 5 8.44 11.71 -24.77
N PHE A 6 9.01 11.88 -23.57
CA PHE A 6 10.43 11.69 -23.34
C PHE A 6 10.70 10.19 -23.17
N ALA A 7 11.50 9.62 -24.06
CA ALA A 7 12.19 8.37 -23.80
C ALA A 7 13.69 8.67 -23.72
N ILE A 8 14.22 8.66 -22.50
CA ILE A 8 15.66 8.59 -22.26
C ILE A 8 16.05 7.12 -22.46
N ILE A 9 16.82 6.83 -23.51
CA ILE A 9 17.56 5.57 -23.59
C ILE A 9 19.04 5.89 -23.38
N PHE A 10 19.53 5.56 -22.18
CA PHE A 10 20.95 5.31 -21.97
C PHE A 10 21.31 4.05 -22.76
N ASN A 11 22.28 4.15 -23.66
CA ASN A 11 23.09 2.98 -23.97
C ASN A 11 24.56 3.35 -23.96
N SER A 12 25.22 2.82 -22.94
CA SER A 12 26.65 2.82 -22.72
C SER A 12 27.40 2.14 -23.86
N ALA A 13 28.46 2.82 -24.31
CA ALA A 13 29.71 2.30 -24.85
C ALA A 13 29.66 1.13 -25.86
N PHE A 14 30.03 1.42 -27.11
CA PHE A 14 31.02 0.59 -27.81
C PHE A 14 31.93 1.48 -28.65
N SER A 15 33.17 1.59 -28.19
CA SER A 15 34.30 2.13 -28.93
C SER A 15 34.78 1.10 -29.96
N CYS A 16 34.83 1.49 -31.23
CA CYS A 16 35.72 0.89 -32.23
C CYS A 16 36.38 2.01 -33.04
N SER A 17 37.69 2.15 -32.82
CA SER A 17 38.58 3.00 -33.59
C SER A 17 39.02 2.31 -34.89
N SER A 18 39.14 3.13 -35.94
CA SER A 18 39.97 2.97 -37.15
C SER A 18 39.73 1.81 -38.13
N ALA A 19 39.71 2.23 -39.40
CA ALA A 19 40.12 1.51 -40.61
C ALA A 19 39.14 0.52 -41.26
N ASN A 20 38.60 0.99 -42.39
CA ASN A 20 38.34 0.28 -43.65
C ASN A 20 37.47 -1.00 -43.68
N SER A 21 36.57 -0.97 -44.67
CA SER A 21 35.83 -2.08 -45.30
C SER A 21 34.50 -2.53 -44.67
N GLY A 22 33.43 -2.35 -45.45
CA GLY A 22 32.31 -3.30 -45.48
C GLY A 22 31.09 -2.98 -44.63
N CYS A 23 30.36 -1.90 -44.95
CA CYS A 23 28.92 -1.86 -44.64
C CYS A 23 28.18 -2.74 -45.66
N SER A 24 27.83 -3.96 -45.27
CA SER A 24 26.82 -4.76 -45.95
C SER A 24 25.74 -5.14 -44.94
N SER A 25 24.55 -4.60 -45.19
CA SER A 25 23.30 -4.92 -44.51
C SER A 25 22.98 -6.42 -44.63
N PRO A 26 22.59 -7.10 -43.55
CA PRO A 26 21.75 -8.27 -43.66
C PRO A 26 20.31 -7.84 -43.42
N GLU A 27 19.53 -7.82 -44.51
CA GLU A 27 18.10 -8.04 -44.44
C GLU A 27 17.86 -9.40 -43.77
N SER A 28 17.49 -9.41 -42.50
CA SER A 28 16.77 -10.53 -41.91
C SER A 28 15.46 -10.00 -41.35
N SER A 29 14.42 -10.22 -42.14
CA SER A 29 13.01 -10.15 -41.76
C SER A 29 12.77 -11.00 -40.50
N VAL A 30 12.90 -10.38 -39.33
CA VAL A 30 12.19 -10.82 -38.14
C VAL A 30 10.88 -10.05 -38.17
N MET A 31 9.86 -10.69 -38.72
CA MET A 31 8.48 -10.26 -38.53
C MET A 31 8.21 -10.41 -37.02
N GLY A 32 8.46 -9.34 -36.27
CA GLY A 32 8.02 -9.25 -34.90
C GLY A 32 6.51 -9.42 -34.92
N LYS A 33 6.01 -10.53 -34.36
CA LYS A 33 4.64 -10.54 -33.88
C LYS A 33 4.54 -9.36 -32.95
N ILE A 34 3.81 -8.32 -33.36
CA ILE A 34 3.17 -7.44 -32.41
C ILE A 34 2.27 -8.40 -31.64
N ILE A 35 2.70 -8.81 -30.45
CA ILE A 35 1.77 -9.33 -29.49
C ILE A 35 0.94 -8.10 -29.15
N ASP A 36 -0.26 -8.05 -29.72
CA ASP A 36 -1.33 -7.21 -29.22
C ASP A 36 -1.65 -7.77 -27.82
N GLU A 37 -0.84 -7.40 -26.84
CA GLU A 37 -1.15 -7.60 -25.42
C GLU A 37 -2.14 -6.51 -24.99
N SER A 38 -3.24 -6.38 -25.72
CA SER A 38 -4.53 -6.25 -25.06
C SER A 38 -4.88 -7.58 -24.40
N ILE A 39 -4.00 -8.06 -23.50
CA ILE A 39 -4.42 -8.97 -22.46
C ILE A 39 -5.39 -8.13 -21.64
N GLN A 40 -6.69 -8.27 -21.94
CA GLN A 40 -7.74 -7.90 -21.02
C GLN A 40 -7.54 -8.78 -19.80
N ILE A 41 -6.69 -8.33 -18.88
CA ILE A 41 -6.69 -8.81 -17.52
C ILE A 41 -8.11 -8.49 -17.04
N PRO A 42 -8.92 -9.50 -16.67
CA PRO A 42 -10.26 -9.24 -16.17
C PRO A 42 -10.10 -8.35 -14.92
N SER A 43 -10.40 -7.07 -15.05
CA SER A 43 -10.51 -6.18 -13.91
C SER A 43 -11.72 -6.66 -13.13
N THR A 44 -11.51 -7.12 -11.89
CA THR A 44 -12.63 -7.29 -10.97
C THR A 44 -13.14 -5.89 -10.67
N ASP A 45 -14.41 -5.63 -10.98
CA ASP A 45 -15.07 -4.39 -10.56
C ASP A 45 -15.01 -4.31 -9.03
N LEU A 46 -14.43 -3.23 -8.52
CA LEU A 46 -14.22 -3.05 -7.07
C LEU A 46 -15.57 -3.05 -6.33
N CYS A 47 -16.60 -2.46 -6.93
CA CYS A 47 -17.92 -2.41 -6.37
C CYS A 47 -18.58 -3.80 -6.38
N GLU A 48 -18.39 -4.60 -7.43
CA GLU A 48 -18.82 -6.02 -7.43
C GLU A 48 -18.08 -6.85 -6.38
N LEU A 49 -16.79 -6.57 -6.14
CA LEU A 49 -16.03 -7.23 -5.08
C LEU A 49 -16.57 -6.87 -3.69
N ASN A 50 -16.95 -5.62 -3.49
CA ASN A 50 -17.51 -5.13 -2.23
C ASN A 50 -18.85 -5.81 -1.90
N GLU A 51 -19.62 -6.28 -2.88
CA GLU A 51 -20.85 -7.06 -2.65
C GLU A 51 -20.59 -8.50 -2.14
N GLN A 52 -19.33 -8.96 -2.14
CA GLN A 52 -18.96 -10.32 -1.73
C GLN A 52 -18.75 -10.45 -0.23
N SER A 53 -18.54 -11.69 0.24
CA SER A 53 -18.25 -11.94 1.66
C SER A 53 -16.89 -11.36 2.05
N ILE A 54 -16.73 -11.03 3.33
CA ILE A 54 -15.48 -10.47 3.84
C ILE A 54 -14.28 -11.42 3.68
N GLU A 55 -14.53 -12.73 3.75
CA GLU A 55 -13.51 -13.74 3.50
C GLU A 55 -13.03 -13.68 2.05
N THR A 56 -13.96 -13.54 1.11
CA THR A 56 -13.65 -13.49 -0.32
C THR A 56 -12.87 -12.21 -0.66
N ILE A 57 -13.29 -11.08 -0.08
CA ILE A 57 -12.58 -9.79 -0.19
C ILE A 57 -11.15 -9.94 0.34
N THR A 58 -11.00 -10.50 1.54
CA THR A 58 -9.71 -10.70 2.21
C THR A 58 -8.78 -11.56 1.36
N ASP A 59 -9.27 -12.70 0.88
CA ASP A 59 -8.48 -13.65 0.08
C ASP A 59 -8.03 -13.03 -1.25
N LYS A 60 -8.91 -12.28 -1.92
CA LYS A 60 -8.59 -11.59 -3.16
C LYS A 60 -7.56 -10.48 -2.96
N LEU A 61 -7.69 -9.66 -1.91
CA LEU A 61 -6.73 -8.61 -1.60
C LEU A 61 -5.34 -9.17 -1.27
N ILE A 62 -5.27 -10.32 -0.60
CA ILE A 62 -4.00 -10.97 -0.27
C ILE A 62 -3.36 -11.59 -1.52
N SER A 63 -4.16 -12.24 -2.37
CA SER A 63 -3.64 -13.04 -3.49
C SER A 63 -3.41 -12.22 -4.76
N GLN A 64 -4.18 -11.16 -5.00
CA GLN A 64 -4.21 -10.41 -6.26
C GLN A 64 -4.43 -8.90 -6.04
N PRO A 65 -3.61 -8.21 -5.20
CA PRO A 65 -3.80 -6.79 -4.94
C PRO A 65 -3.68 -5.93 -6.21
N GLU A 66 -2.81 -6.31 -7.17
CA GLU A 66 -2.64 -5.54 -8.41
C GLU A 66 -3.87 -5.53 -9.33
N GLU A 67 -4.73 -6.54 -9.27
CA GLU A 67 -5.92 -6.62 -10.13
C GLU A 67 -7.04 -5.73 -9.62
N ILE A 68 -7.14 -5.59 -8.30
CA ILE A 68 -8.18 -4.80 -7.61
C ILE A 68 -7.86 -3.31 -7.69
N ILE A 69 -6.59 -2.93 -7.68
CA ILE A 69 -6.19 -1.52 -7.71
C ILE A 69 -6.04 -1.01 -9.15
N LYS A 70 -5.88 -1.88 -10.16
CA LYS A 70 -5.93 -1.42 -11.56
C LYS A 70 -7.30 -0.91 -12.01
N SER A 71 -8.39 -1.23 -11.31
CA SER A 71 -9.71 -0.67 -11.60
C SER A 71 -9.91 0.76 -11.06
N VAL A 72 -8.98 1.29 -10.26
CA VAL A 72 -8.97 2.67 -9.72
C VAL A 72 -9.28 3.72 -10.78
N ASP A 73 -8.65 3.60 -11.94
CA ASP A 73 -8.65 4.68 -12.94
C ASP A 73 -9.94 4.77 -13.76
N LEU A 74 -10.90 3.86 -13.56
CA LEU A 74 -12.02 3.65 -14.50
C LEU A 74 -13.43 3.80 -13.91
N ASP A 75 -13.60 3.85 -12.59
CA ASP A 75 -14.92 3.86 -11.94
C ASP A 75 -15.23 5.19 -11.21
N PRO A 76 -16.34 5.89 -11.52
CA PRO A 76 -16.74 7.11 -10.82
C PRO A 76 -17.15 6.93 -9.35
N ASN A 77 -17.49 5.71 -8.91
CA ASN A 77 -17.87 5.38 -7.53
C ASN A 77 -16.72 4.70 -6.75
N TYR A 78 -15.52 4.69 -7.32
CA TYR A 78 -14.36 3.98 -6.80
C TYR A 78 -14.08 4.29 -5.32
N GLU A 79 -14.00 5.56 -4.96
CA GLU A 79 -13.69 6.02 -3.60
C GLU A 79 -14.70 5.49 -2.57
N GLU A 80 -15.99 5.52 -2.90
CA GLU A 80 -17.07 5.03 -2.03
C GLU A 80 -16.95 3.51 -1.83
N CYS A 81 -16.78 2.74 -2.92
CA CYS A 81 -16.64 1.28 -2.83
C CYS A 81 -15.38 0.86 -2.07
N LEU A 82 -14.28 1.61 -2.22
CA LEU A 82 -13.03 1.37 -1.51
C LEU A 82 -13.15 1.66 -0.02
N LEU A 83 -13.81 2.75 0.34
CA LEU A 83 -14.11 3.10 1.72
C LEU A 83 -15.02 2.05 2.36
N GLU A 84 -16.08 1.62 1.69
CA GLU A 84 -16.98 0.58 2.20
C GLU A 84 -16.25 -0.76 2.40
N MET A 85 -15.42 -1.18 1.44
CA MET A 85 -14.64 -2.40 1.56
C MET A 85 -13.63 -2.31 2.70
N THR A 86 -12.96 -1.16 2.83
CA THR A 86 -12.04 -0.90 3.94
C THR A 86 -12.80 -0.97 5.26
N ASN A 87 -13.94 -0.28 5.39
CA ASN A 87 -14.82 -0.38 6.55
C ASN A 87 -15.19 -1.82 6.90
N LYS A 88 -15.55 -2.66 5.94
CA LYS A 88 -15.85 -4.10 6.20
C LYS A 88 -14.63 -4.88 6.73
N LEU A 89 -13.41 -4.52 6.34
CA LEU A 89 -12.20 -5.14 6.88
C LEU A 89 -12.01 -4.76 8.36
N PHE A 90 -12.23 -3.49 8.70
CA PHE A 90 -12.12 -2.97 10.06
C PHE A 90 -13.32 -3.37 10.96
N ASP A 91 -14.52 -3.47 10.41
CA ASP A 91 -15.77 -3.75 11.13
C ASP A 91 -16.15 -5.23 11.04
N VAL A 92 -15.63 -6.07 11.94
CA VAL A 92 -16.32 -7.29 12.42
C VAL A 92 -15.67 -7.73 13.74
N ASN A 93 -16.18 -7.30 14.91
CA ASN A 93 -15.99 -7.86 16.27
C ASN A 93 -14.58 -8.24 16.80
N SER A 94 -13.51 -8.20 15.99
CA SER A 94 -12.09 -8.47 16.27
C SER A 94 -11.28 -8.37 14.96
N ILE A 95 -10.09 -7.78 14.98
CA ILE A 95 -9.19 -7.79 13.82
C ILE A 95 -8.42 -9.13 13.75
N SER A 96 -8.40 -9.78 12.57
CA SER A 96 -7.64 -11.02 12.36
C SER A 96 -6.33 -10.74 11.60
N GLU A 97 -5.36 -11.66 11.68
CA GLU A 97 -4.11 -11.56 10.91
C GLU A 97 -4.38 -11.46 9.40
N SER A 98 -5.34 -12.22 8.87
CA SER A 98 -5.72 -12.16 7.46
C SER A 98 -6.27 -10.79 7.06
N LYS A 99 -7.12 -10.18 7.90
CA LYS A 99 -7.60 -8.82 7.68
C LYS A 99 -6.47 -7.80 7.71
N LEU A 100 -5.52 -7.91 8.65
CA LEU A 100 -4.34 -7.05 8.69
C LEU A 100 -3.47 -7.20 7.42
N LYS A 101 -3.34 -8.41 6.87
CA LYS A 101 -2.68 -8.62 5.57
C LYS A 101 -3.42 -7.93 4.42
N ALA A 102 -4.75 -8.04 4.38
CA ALA A 102 -5.56 -7.38 3.36
C ALA A 102 -5.45 -5.84 3.46
N ILE A 103 -5.48 -5.28 4.67
CA ILE A 103 -5.28 -3.84 4.91
C ILE A 103 -3.88 -3.40 4.48
N ALA A 104 -2.84 -4.15 4.83
CA ALA A 104 -1.47 -3.85 4.40
C ALA A 104 -1.31 -3.91 2.88
N ALA A 105 -2.01 -4.84 2.21
CA ALA A 105 -2.02 -4.95 0.76
C ALA A 105 -2.68 -3.73 0.11
N LEU A 106 -3.85 -3.29 0.62
CA LEU A 106 -4.52 -2.06 0.19
C LEU A 106 -3.61 -0.84 0.33
N ALA A 107 -3.00 -0.68 1.50
CA ALA A 107 -2.11 0.45 1.80
C ALA A 107 -0.87 0.51 0.91
N SER A 108 -0.29 -0.62 0.54
CA SER A 108 0.92 -0.65 -0.29
C SER A 108 0.72 -0.09 -1.71
N LYS A 109 -0.54 0.15 -2.08
CA LYS A 109 -0.95 0.57 -3.42
C LYS A 109 -1.98 1.71 -3.39
N SER A 110 -2.27 2.26 -2.21
CA SER A 110 -3.19 3.39 -2.06
C SER A 110 -2.57 4.67 -2.62
N ASP A 111 -3.42 5.54 -3.15
CA ASP A 111 -3.08 6.92 -3.45
C ASP A 111 -3.50 7.85 -2.29
N GLY A 112 -3.34 9.16 -2.47
CA GLY A 112 -3.44 10.15 -1.39
C GLY A 112 -4.70 10.01 -0.52
N PHE A 113 -5.89 9.91 -1.14
CA PHE A 113 -7.15 9.85 -0.41
C PHE A 113 -7.29 8.59 0.44
N LEU A 114 -7.08 7.41 -0.15
CA LEU A 114 -7.18 6.16 0.59
C LEU A 114 -6.10 6.09 1.68
N THR A 115 -4.92 6.63 1.44
CA THR A 115 -3.82 6.64 2.41
C THR A 115 -4.20 7.42 3.66
N GLU A 116 -4.81 8.60 3.53
CA GLU A 116 -5.31 9.40 4.66
C GLU A 116 -6.38 8.66 5.46
N TYR A 117 -7.34 8.03 4.78
CA TYR A 117 -8.37 7.24 5.44
C TYR A 117 -7.79 6.03 6.21
N LEU A 118 -6.80 5.36 5.63
CA LEU A 118 -6.09 4.25 6.26
C LEU A 118 -5.33 4.70 7.51
N PHE A 119 -4.75 5.90 7.51
CA PHE A 119 -4.07 6.46 8.69
C PHE A 119 -5.02 6.59 9.88
N GLU A 120 -6.20 7.19 9.69
CA GLU A 120 -7.21 7.33 10.75
C GLU A 120 -7.68 5.96 11.26
N SER A 121 -7.97 5.05 10.33
CA SER A 121 -8.48 3.71 10.66
C SER A 121 -7.44 2.87 11.42
N ILE A 122 -6.17 2.96 11.04
CA ILE A 122 -5.06 2.27 11.72
C ILE A 122 -4.80 2.87 13.11
N ALA A 123 -4.89 4.20 13.27
CA ALA A 123 -4.78 4.82 14.59
C ALA A 123 -5.88 4.32 15.55
N SER A 124 -7.10 4.09 15.05
CA SER A 124 -8.19 3.49 15.82
C SER A 124 -7.94 2.01 16.19
N LEU A 125 -7.30 1.23 15.29
CA LEU A 125 -6.85 -0.12 15.64
C LEU A 125 -5.79 -0.13 16.73
N PHE A 126 -4.92 0.88 16.76
CA PHE A 126 -3.91 1.01 17.80
C PHE A 126 -4.55 1.14 19.20
N ASP A 127 -5.71 1.79 19.31
CA ASP A 127 -6.45 1.92 20.59
C ASP A 127 -7.21 0.64 20.96
N SER A 128 -7.81 -0.03 19.96
CA SER A 128 -8.82 -1.07 20.18
C SER A 128 -8.30 -2.50 20.04
N ASN A 129 -7.20 -2.70 19.32
CA ASN A 129 -6.62 -4.01 18.96
C ASN A 129 -5.07 -3.96 19.00
N LEU A 130 -4.52 -3.27 20.01
CA LEU A 130 -3.09 -3.02 20.13
C LEU A 130 -2.25 -4.31 20.04
N GLU A 131 -2.61 -5.34 20.80
CA GLU A 131 -1.78 -6.55 20.89
C GLU A 131 -1.74 -7.30 19.55
N GLU A 132 -2.88 -7.45 18.87
CA GLU A 132 -2.99 -8.07 17.55
C GLU A 132 -2.18 -7.30 16.50
N LEU A 133 -2.25 -5.97 16.52
CA LEU A 133 -1.52 -5.10 15.60
C LEU A 133 0.00 -5.20 15.81
N LEU A 134 0.47 -5.15 17.06
CA LEU A 134 1.90 -5.29 17.38
C LEU A 134 2.43 -6.68 17.02
N ASN A 135 1.68 -7.75 17.31
CA ASN A 135 2.03 -9.11 16.89
C ASN A 135 2.20 -9.21 15.36
N PHE A 136 1.30 -8.57 14.61
CA PHE A 136 1.37 -8.54 13.16
C PHE A 136 2.61 -7.81 12.64
N ILE A 137 2.91 -6.64 13.20
CA ILE A 137 4.09 -5.84 12.82
C ILE A 137 5.38 -6.62 13.07
N LEU A 138 5.51 -7.27 14.25
CA LEU A 138 6.67 -8.08 14.59
C LEU A 138 6.84 -9.29 13.65
N ALA A 139 5.74 -9.94 13.28
CA ALA A 139 5.77 -11.07 12.35
C ALA A 139 6.04 -10.64 10.90
N ASN A 140 5.73 -9.39 10.54
CA ASN A 140 5.78 -8.88 9.17
C ASN A 140 6.56 -7.54 9.08
N PRO A 141 7.85 -7.50 9.43
CA PRO A 141 8.63 -6.26 9.51
C PRO A 141 8.85 -5.56 8.17
N LYS A 142 8.56 -6.24 7.04
CA LYS A 142 8.61 -5.67 5.69
C LYS A 142 7.27 -5.11 5.23
N SER A 143 6.20 -5.26 6.02
CA SER A 143 4.88 -4.73 5.66
C SER A 143 4.84 -3.22 5.85
N TYR A 144 3.97 -2.54 5.09
CA TYR A 144 3.71 -1.11 5.25
C TYR A 144 3.02 -0.76 6.57
N MET A 145 2.56 -1.75 7.34
CA MET A 145 1.77 -1.55 8.55
C MET A 145 2.49 -0.73 9.62
N TYR A 146 3.80 -0.91 9.78
CA TYR A 146 4.59 -0.10 10.71
C TYR A 146 4.49 1.39 10.37
N GLN A 147 4.70 1.74 9.10
CA GLN A 147 4.67 3.12 8.64
C GLN A 147 3.25 3.71 8.76
N LEU A 148 2.22 2.92 8.43
CA LEU A 148 0.82 3.36 8.60
C LEU A 148 0.48 3.71 10.05
N VAL A 149 0.98 2.93 11.01
CA VAL A 149 0.79 3.23 12.44
C VAL A 149 1.51 4.51 12.83
N VAL A 150 2.78 4.66 12.45
CA VAL A 150 3.58 5.87 12.72
C VAL A 150 2.93 7.11 12.10
N ASP A 151 2.45 7.00 10.87
CA ASP A 151 1.79 8.08 10.15
C ASP A 151 0.40 8.40 10.75
N GLY A 152 -0.40 7.38 11.04
CA GLY A 152 -1.72 7.55 11.69
C GLY A 152 -1.64 8.21 13.05
N LEU A 153 -0.68 7.81 13.89
CA LEU A 153 -0.45 8.45 15.19
C LEU A 153 0.03 9.90 15.03
N GLY A 154 0.92 10.17 14.07
CA GLY A 154 1.38 11.53 13.79
C GLY A 154 0.25 12.45 13.32
N MET A 155 -0.62 11.95 12.43
CA MET A 155 -1.80 12.66 11.95
C MET A 155 -2.76 12.99 13.11
N ARG A 156 -2.95 12.00 14.00
CA ARG A 156 -3.83 12.15 15.15
C ARG A 156 -3.33 13.22 16.13
N ILE A 157 -2.03 13.26 16.39
CA ILE A 157 -1.41 14.29 17.22
C ILE A 157 -1.52 15.68 16.56
N ALA A 158 -1.20 15.78 15.26
CA ALA A 158 -1.21 17.05 14.54
C ALA A 158 -2.62 17.68 14.47
N PHE A 159 -3.63 16.92 14.07
CA PHE A 159 -4.97 17.47 13.82
C PHE A 159 -5.90 17.47 15.05
N TYR A 160 -5.77 16.51 15.95
CA TYR A 160 -6.63 16.44 17.14
C TYR A 160 -5.94 16.94 18.42
N GLY A 161 -4.65 17.30 18.35
CA GLY A 161 -3.90 17.88 19.46
C GLY A 161 -3.69 16.90 20.62
N GLU A 162 -3.61 15.61 20.32
CA GLU A 162 -3.38 14.59 21.33
C GLU A 162 -1.95 14.61 21.85
N ASP A 163 -1.78 14.33 23.14
CA ASP A 163 -0.47 14.33 23.80
C ASP A 163 0.27 13.03 23.48
N LYS A 164 1.39 13.15 22.77
CA LYS A 164 2.24 12.03 22.34
C LYS A 164 2.71 11.17 23.52
N ASP A 165 3.21 11.80 24.58
CA ASP A 165 3.77 11.09 25.74
C ASP A 165 2.66 10.35 26.50
N LYS A 166 1.47 10.96 26.56
CA LYS A 166 0.29 10.33 27.16
C LYS A 166 -0.17 9.11 26.36
N LEU A 167 -0.23 9.22 25.03
CA LEU A 167 -0.62 8.12 24.15
C LEU A 167 0.35 6.94 24.26
N GLU A 168 1.65 7.21 24.31
CA GLU A 168 2.66 6.18 24.53
C GLU A 168 2.49 5.49 25.88
N ALA A 169 2.31 6.27 26.95
CA ALA A 169 2.12 5.73 28.29
C ALA A 169 0.86 4.86 28.40
N ASP A 170 -0.27 5.31 27.83
CA ASP A 170 -1.53 4.58 27.84
C ASP A 170 -1.39 3.24 27.08
N ALA A 171 -0.72 3.26 25.91
CA ALA A 171 -0.42 2.05 25.15
C ALA A 171 0.47 1.08 25.95
N ILE A 172 1.55 1.55 26.58
CA ILE A 172 2.45 0.72 27.41
C ILE A 172 1.70 0.08 28.58
N VAL A 173 0.85 0.83 29.28
CA VAL A 173 0.05 0.33 30.42
C VAL A 173 -0.89 -0.80 30.01
N SER A 174 -1.37 -0.79 28.76
CA SER A 174 -2.27 -1.82 28.24
C SER A 174 -1.55 -3.12 27.82
N LEU A 175 -0.21 -3.14 27.82
CA LEU A 175 0.60 -4.27 27.38
C LEU A 175 1.10 -5.15 28.53
N ASN A 176 1.36 -6.41 28.22
CA ASN A 176 1.85 -7.42 29.17
C ASN A 176 3.21 -8.04 28.79
N LYS A 177 3.83 -7.61 27.68
CA LYS A 177 5.06 -8.18 27.10
C LYS A 177 6.12 -7.12 26.85
N GLU A 178 7.35 -7.38 27.30
CA GLU A 178 8.47 -6.44 27.15
C GLU A 178 8.82 -6.13 25.69
N SER A 179 8.77 -7.12 24.79
CA SER A 179 9.00 -6.90 23.35
C SER A 179 7.97 -5.97 22.70
N HIS A 180 6.74 -5.93 23.22
CA HIS A 180 5.72 -4.99 22.74
C HIS A 180 5.98 -3.57 23.27
N ILE A 181 6.46 -3.45 24.51
CA ILE A 181 6.83 -2.15 25.10
C ILE A 181 7.97 -1.52 24.30
N GLU A 182 9.00 -2.29 23.95
CA GLU A 182 10.11 -1.81 23.11
C GLU A 182 9.62 -1.34 21.73
N LEU A 183 8.75 -2.13 21.08
CA LEU A 183 8.18 -1.74 19.79
C LEU A 183 7.31 -0.48 19.89
N VAL A 184 6.50 -0.32 20.94
CA VAL A 184 5.72 0.90 21.17
C VAL A 184 6.65 2.10 21.33
N GLY A 185 7.69 2.00 22.17
CA GLY A 185 8.66 3.08 22.33
C GLY A 185 9.37 3.45 21.02
N GLN A 186 9.65 2.46 20.16
CA GLN A 186 10.19 2.71 18.83
C GLN A 186 9.17 3.42 17.92
N ILE A 187 7.93 2.94 17.87
CA ILE A 187 6.84 3.56 17.09
C ILE A 187 6.69 5.03 17.48
N PHE A 188 6.54 5.32 18.77
CA PHE A 188 6.41 6.70 19.24
C PHE A 188 7.70 7.49 19.02
N GLY A 189 8.89 6.89 19.12
CA GLY A 189 10.15 7.53 18.72
C GLY A 189 10.13 8.05 17.28
N ASP A 190 9.54 7.29 16.35
CA ASP A 190 9.46 7.60 14.92
C ASP A 190 8.28 8.52 14.54
N VAL A 191 7.30 8.71 15.43
CA VAL A 191 6.16 9.61 15.20
C VAL A 191 6.63 11.06 15.09
N ASN A 192 6.40 11.65 13.91
CA ASN A 192 6.65 13.05 13.60
C ASN A 192 5.34 13.74 13.15
N PRO A 193 4.65 14.48 14.04
CA PRO A 193 3.42 15.21 13.71
C PRO A 193 3.63 16.34 12.69
N ASP A 194 4.78 17.01 12.72
CA ASP A 194 5.09 18.19 11.90
C ASP A 194 5.10 17.90 10.38
N LYS A 195 5.02 16.64 9.96
CA LYS A 195 4.90 16.26 8.53
C LYS A 195 3.47 16.42 7.98
N PHE A 196 2.50 16.67 8.86
CA PHE A 196 1.09 16.83 8.53
C PHE A 196 0.56 18.26 8.72
N ASP A 197 1.46 19.20 9.08
CA ASP A 197 1.17 20.64 9.20
C ASP A 197 0.89 21.34 7.85
#